data_AF-A0A4Q4QB56-F1
#
_entry.id   AF-A0A4Q4QB56-F1
#
_cell.length_a   1.000
_cell.length_b   1.000
_cell.length_c   1.000
_cell.angle_alpha   90.00
_cell.angle_beta   90.00
_cell.angle_gamma   90.00
#
_symmetry.space_group_name_H-M   'P 1'
#
loop_
_entity.id
_entity.type
_entity.pdbx_description
1 polymer ?
#
loop_
_entity_poly.entity_id
_entity_poly.type
_entity_poly.pdbx_seq_one_letter_code
_entity_poly.pdbx_strand_id
1 'polypeptide(L)'
;MFLQQMCGVNITVYYSSQTMKVEAGWSPESSLLLSAGFGIINFLFAFPAVWTIDTFGRRNLLLFTFPFMALFQFIMVVAVALPDVTQKRALAIVGMYLFGIAYSPGEGPVPFVYSAESMPLYNRDYGMGIVTAINWLFNFIVSFTWPSMKDSKEGLGPSGAFAWYGVWCLIGWWLILLFVPETKDLTLEELDQVFERPTRHYIEHGLDQLRWFIGYHVLRKRGMKNGRPIFIQKVETKRRRDPRGDRPQMAQRLN
;
A
#
# COMPACT_ATOMS: atom_id res chain seq x y z
N MET A 1 -3.08 -7.19 3.78
CA MET A 1 -2.14 -7.81 4.74
C MET A 1 -1.01 -8.60 4.10
N PHE A 2 -1.26 -9.57 3.21
CA PHE A 2 -0.16 -10.29 2.54
C PHE A 2 0.82 -9.34 1.83
N LEU A 3 0.31 -8.45 0.97
CA LEU A 3 1.12 -7.47 0.25
C LEU A 3 1.87 -6.49 1.17
N GLN A 4 1.32 -6.19 2.34
CA GLN A 4 1.96 -5.36 3.37
C GLN A 4 3.24 -6.01 3.90
N GLN A 5 3.26 -7.34 4.03
CA GLN A 5 4.47 -8.06 4.44
C GLN A 5 5.44 -8.22 3.26
N MET A 6 4.89 -8.50 2.07
CA MET A 6 5.67 -8.69 0.85
C MET A 6 6.23 -7.39 0.25
N CYS A 7 5.91 -6.21 0.77
CA CYS A 7 6.62 -4.97 0.42
C CYS A 7 7.97 -4.83 1.15
N GLY A 8 8.23 -5.71 2.13
CA GLY A 8 9.51 -5.81 2.85
C GLY A 8 9.65 -4.84 4.03
N VAL A 9 8.59 -4.17 4.48
CA VAL A 9 8.70 -3.18 5.56
C VAL A 9 9.25 -3.76 6.87
N ASN A 10 8.75 -4.92 7.31
CA ASN A 10 9.16 -5.50 8.58
C ASN A 10 10.61 -5.96 8.57
N ILE A 11 11.10 -6.36 7.41
CA ILE A 11 12.53 -6.63 7.21
C ILE A 11 13.33 -5.36 7.35
N THR A 12 12.91 -4.28 6.68
CA THR A 12 13.55 -2.97 6.81
C THR A 12 13.57 -2.51 8.26
N VAL A 13 12.48 -2.68 9.01
CA VAL A 13 12.41 -2.33 10.44
C VAL A 13 13.37 -3.19 11.27
N TYR A 14 13.23 -4.52 11.24
CA TYR A 14 13.96 -5.44 12.11
C TYR A 14 15.46 -5.51 11.79
N TYR A 15 15.80 -5.42 10.50
CA TYR A 15 17.17 -5.55 10.01
C TYR A 15 17.77 -4.22 9.55
N SER A 16 17.15 -3.07 9.82
CA SER A 16 17.69 -1.74 9.45
C SER A 16 19.14 -1.54 9.94
N SER A 17 19.39 -1.79 11.22
CA SER A 17 20.72 -1.63 11.82
C SER A 17 21.74 -2.62 11.22
N GLN A 18 21.34 -3.88 11.00
CA GLN A 18 22.18 -4.87 10.36
C GLN A 18 22.47 -4.52 8.90
N THR A 19 21.46 -4.03 8.17
CA THR A 19 21.60 -3.59 6.77
C THR A 19 22.57 -2.40 6.69
N MET A 20 22.44 -1.42 7.58
CA MET A 20 23.34 -0.27 7.62
C MET A 20 24.78 -0.68 7.99
N LYS A 21 24.94 -1.63 8.93
CA LYS A 21 26.25 -2.12 9.35
C LYS A 21 26.92 -2.99 8.28
N VAL A 22 26.24 -4.05 7.84
CA VAL A 22 26.80 -5.11 6.99
C VAL A 22 26.81 -4.69 5.53
N GLU A 23 25.72 -4.09 5.04
CA GLU A 23 25.57 -3.81 3.62
C GLU A 23 26.10 -2.42 3.25
N ALA A 24 25.93 -1.43 4.13
CA ALA A 24 26.43 -0.07 3.93
C ALA A 24 27.75 0.24 4.67
N GLY A 25 28.24 -0.68 5.51
CA GLY A 25 29.57 -0.57 6.13
C GLY A 25 29.67 0.49 7.23
N TRP A 26 28.58 0.87 7.90
CA TRP A 26 28.58 1.82 9.02
C TRP A 26 29.13 1.20 10.32
N SER A 27 29.60 2.05 11.25
CA SER A 27 29.93 1.59 12.61
C SER A 27 28.67 1.10 13.34
N PRO A 28 28.81 0.25 14.37
CA PRO A 28 27.66 -0.21 15.16
C PRO A 28 26.83 0.94 15.73
N GLU A 29 27.49 1.97 16.28
CA GLU A 29 26.82 3.12 16.92
C GLU A 29 26.05 3.94 15.90
N SER A 30 26.67 4.27 14.76
CA SER A 30 26.00 5.00 13.67
C SER A 30 24.83 4.20 13.09
N SER A 31 24.96 2.88 12.98
CA SER A 31 23.89 2.02 12.47
C SER A 31 22.65 2.00 13.37
N LEU A 32 22.84 2.04 14.69
CA LEU A 32 21.74 2.17 15.64
C LEU A 32 21.06 3.54 15.55
N LEU A 33 21.83 4.62 15.42
CA LEU A 33 21.28 5.97 15.23
C LEU A 33 20.48 6.10 13.93
N LEU A 34 20.96 5.51 12.83
CA LEU A 34 20.24 5.49 11.56
C LEU A 34 18.96 4.64 11.63
N SER A 35 18.97 3.52 12.35
CA SER A 35 17.77 2.72 12.62
C SER A 35 16.74 3.51 13.45
N ALA A 36 17.19 4.22 14.49
CA ALA A 36 16.33 5.12 15.26
C ALA A 36 15.74 6.24 14.39
N GLY A 37 16.55 6.86 13.52
CA GLY A 37 16.10 7.86 12.56
C GLY A 37 15.02 7.32 11.60
N PHE A 38 15.18 6.10 11.10
CA PHE A 38 14.14 5.43 10.31
C PHE A 38 12.84 5.24 11.10
N GLY A 39 12.92 4.82 12.37
CA GLY A 39 11.75 4.70 13.24
C GLY A 39 11.03 6.04 13.44
N ILE A 40 11.78 7.12 13.66
CA ILE A 40 11.23 8.49 13.78
C ILE A 40 10.52 8.91 12.50
N ILE A 41 11.12 8.68 11.34
CA ILE A 41 10.51 8.98 10.04
C ILE A 41 9.21 8.20 9.86
N ASN A 42 9.22 6.90 10.16
CA ASN A 42 8.05 6.05 10.03
C ASN A 42 6.90 6.52 10.93
N PHE A 43 7.22 7.02 12.13
CA PHE A 43 6.25 7.62 13.04
C PHE A 43 5.72 8.97 12.53
N LEU A 44 6.59 9.89 12.14
CA LEU A 44 6.20 11.24 11.71
C LEU A 44 5.39 11.22 10.41
N PHE A 45 5.73 10.35 9.47
CA PHE A 45 5.02 10.24 8.21
C PHE A 45 3.76 9.37 8.28
N ALA A 46 3.41 8.83 9.45
CA ALA A 46 2.10 8.26 9.70
C ALA A 46 1.03 9.33 9.92
N PHE A 47 1.37 10.53 10.43
CA PHE A 47 0.38 11.61 10.64
C PHE A 47 -0.34 12.07 9.37
N PRO A 48 0.36 12.32 8.23
CA PRO A 48 -0.29 12.64 6.97
C PRO A 48 -1.39 11.65 6.57
N ALA A 49 -1.24 10.37 6.93
CA ALA A 49 -2.19 9.32 6.61
C ALA A 49 -3.60 9.60 7.16
N VAL A 50 -3.69 10.24 8.31
CA VAL A 50 -4.97 10.56 8.97
C VAL A 50 -5.84 11.45 8.08
N TRP A 51 -5.24 12.40 7.37
CA TRP A 51 -5.97 13.28 6.46
C TRP A 51 -6.06 12.72 5.04
N THR A 52 -5.04 12.01 4.58
CA THR A 52 -5.00 11.52 3.19
C THR A 52 -5.92 10.33 2.96
N ILE A 53 -6.17 9.49 3.98
CA ILE A 53 -7.00 8.29 3.82
C ILE A 53 -8.44 8.60 3.43
N ASP A 54 -9.02 9.66 4.01
CA ASP A 54 -10.39 10.10 3.73
C ASP A 54 -10.46 11.06 2.55
N THR A 55 -9.41 11.85 2.28
CA THR A 55 -9.43 12.80 1.14
C THR A 55 -9.04 12.18 -0.19
N PHE A 56 -8.01 11.34 -0.25
CA PHE A 56 -7.56 10.67 -1.49
C PHE A 56 -8.30 9.35 -1.75
N GLY A 57 -8.74 8.67 -0.69
CA GLY A 57 -9.29 7.32 -0.76
C GLY A 57 -8.22 6.25 -0.57
N ARG A 58 -8.65 5.07 -0.11
CA ARG A 58 -7.78 3.98 0.33
C ARG A 58 -7.02 3.42 -0.87
N ARG A 59 -7.75 3.11 -1.94
CA ARG A 59 -7.19 2.49 -3.16
C ARG A 59 -6.23 3.44 -3.88
N ASN A 60 -6.62 4.70 -4.06
CA ASN A 60 -5.75 5.67 -4.72
C ASN A 60 -4.46 5.93 -3.95
N LEU A 61 -4.52 5.92 -2.61
CA LEU A 61 -3.34 6.11 -1.76
C LEU A 61 -2.35 4.94 -1.90
N LEU A 62 -2.84 3.70 -1.97
CA LEU A 62 -2.01 2.54 -2.28
C LEU A 62 -1.43 2.62 -3.71
N LEU A 63 -2.25 2.90 -4.73
CA LEU A 63 -1.78 3.03 -6.11
C LEU A 63 -0.73 4.15 -6.29
N PHE A 64 -0.80 5.20 -5.47
CA PHE A 64 0.19 6.27 -5.45
C PHE A 64 1.48 5.86 -4.75
N THR A 65 1.41 5.16 -3.62
CA THR A 65 2.58 4.86 -2.77
C THR A 65 3.40 3.66 -3.27
N PHE A 66 2.76 2.63 -3.81
CA PHE A 66 3.44 1.40 -4.26
C PHE A 66 4.55 1.61 -5.31
N PRO A 67 4.39 2.46 -6.34
CA PRO A 67 5.45 2.74 -7.31
C PRO A 67 6.67 3.41 -6.65
N PHE A 68 6.45 4.30 -5.68
CA PHE A 68 7.55 4.91 -4.92
C PHE A 68 8.24 3.91 -4.00
N MET A 69 7.48 3.05 -3.31
CA MET A 69 8.06 1.97 -2.51
C MET A 69 8.92 1.03 -3.37
N ALA A 70 8.44 0.66 -4.55
CA ALA A 70 9.23 -0.13 -5.51
C ALA A 70 10.50 0.62 -5.94
N LEU A 71 10.38 1.89 -6.34
CA LEU A 71 11.51 2.73 -6.75
C LEU A 71 12.58 2.79 -5.65
N PHE A 72 12.18 3.05 -4.41
CA PHE A 72 13.12 3.19 -3.29
C PHE A 72 13.77 1.86 -2.90
N GLN A 73 13.05 0.74 -3.05
CA GLN A 73 13.67 -0.60 -2.96
C GLN A 73 14.70 -0.82 -4.08
N PHE A 74 14.43 -0.42 -5.32
CA PHE A 74 15.43 -0.50 -6.40
C PHE A 74 16.63 0.44 -6.18
N ILE A 75 16.43 1.59 -5.53
CA ILE A 75 17.55 2.42 -5.08
C ILE A 75 18.44 1.66 -4.09
N MET A 76 17.86 0.88 -3.16
CA MET A 76 18.62 0.01 -2.25
C MET A 76 19.39 -1.07 -3.01
N VAL A 77 18.79 -1.68 -4.05
CA VAL A 77 19.48 -2.66 -4.92
C VAL A 77 20.75 -2.06 -5.51
N VAL A 78 20.65 -0.85 -6.06
CA VAL A 78 21.79 -0.12 -6.63
C VAL A 78 22.80 0.24 -5.53
N ALA A 79 22.36 0.74 -4.38
CA ALA A 79 23.23 1.12 -3.27
C ALA A 79 24.11 -0.05 -2.80
N VAL A 80 23.54 -1.24 -2.66
CA VAL A 80 24.26 -2.43 -2.22
C VAL A 80 25.27 -2.92 -3.26
N ALA A 81 24.97 -2.72 -4.55
CA ALA A 81 25.82 -3.13 -5.66
C ALA A 81 27.01 -2.18 -5.94
N LEU A 82 27.00 -0.97 -5.36
CA LEU A 82 28.07 0.00 -5.57
C LEU A 82 29.38 -0.41 -4.87
N PRO A 83 30.54 -0.30 -5.55
CA PRO A 83 31.84 -0.59 -4.95
C PRO A 83 32.36 0.55 -4.05
N ASP A 84 31.97 1.79 -4.33
CA ASP A 84 32.36 2.96 -3.52
C ASP A 84 31.53 3.02 -2.23
N VAL A 85 32.22 2.92 -1.09
CA VAL A 85 31.64 2.95 0.26
C VAL A 85 30.87 4.25 0.53
N THR A 86 31.35 5.40 0.04
CA THR A 86 30.72 6.70 0.34
C THR A 86 29.39 6.82 -0.39
N GLN A 87 29.36 6.50 -1.68
CA GLN A 87 28.15 6.53 -2.50
C GLN A 87 27.14 5.47 -2.03
N LYS A 88 27.62 4.26 -1.71
CA LYS A 88 26.81 3.18 -1.12
C LYS A 88 26.09 3.64 0.14
N ARG A 89 26.81 4.26 1.09
CA ARG A 89 26.24 4.75 2.35
C ARG A 89 25.16 5.81 2.13
N ALA A 90 25.45 6.80 1.30
CA ALA A 90 24.49 7.88 1.01
C ALA A 90 23.21 7.32 0.37
N LEU A 91 23.36 6.46 -0.65
CA LEU A 91 22.23 5.93 -1.39
C LEU A 91 21.40 4.95 -0.55
N ALA A 92 22.03 4.17 0.34
CA ALA A 92 21.34 3.27 1.26
C ALA A 92 20.48 4.03 2.28
N ILE A 93 20.97 5.15 2.82
CA ILE A 93 20.19 6.00 3.72
C ILE A 93 19.00 6.61 2.98
N VAL A 94 19.26 7.19 1.79
CA VAL A 94 18.21 7.82 0.98
C VAL A 94 17.15 6.80 0.59
N GLY A 95 17.53 5.63 0.08
CA GLY A 95 16.60 4.57 -0.31
C GLY A 95 15.75 4.09 0.87
N MET A 96 16.36 3.80 2.02
CA MET A 96 15.65 3.31 3.19
C MET A 96 14.71 4.36 3.79
N TYR A 97 15.14 5.61 3.89
CA TYR A 97 14.32 6.69 4.49
C TYR A 97 13.17 7.08 3.58
N LEU A 98 13.41 7.23 2.27
CA LEU A 98 12.36 7.51 1.31
C LEU A 98 11.36 6.35 1.21
N PHE A 99 11.81 5.10 1.33
CA PHE A 99 10.92 3.94 1.48
C PHE A 99 10.00 4.10 2.68
N GLY A 100 10.53 4.46 3.86
CA GLY A 100 9.72 4.73 5.06
C GLY A 100 8.69 5.84 4.83
N ILE A 101 9.08 6.94 4.18
CA ILE A 101 8.20 8.06 3.85
C ILE A 101 7.07 7.65 2.91
N ALA A 102 7.33 6.81 1.91
CA ALA A 102 6.29 6.33 0.99
C ALA A 102 5.38 5.27 1.64
N TYR A 103 5.94 4.42 2.48
CA TYR A 103 5.20 3.36 3.17
C TYR A 103 4.23 3.91 4.21
N SER A 104 4.69 4.85 5.05
CA SER A 104 3.97 5.31 6.24
C SER A 104 2.55 5.80 5.98
N PRO A 105 2.28 6.67 4.98
CA PRO A 105 0.92 7.14 4.73
C PRO A 105 0.04 6.12 4.00
N GLY A 106 0.62 5.15 3.28
CA GLY A 106 -0.11 4.19 2.46
C GLY A 106 -0.28 2.84 3.15
N GLU A 107 0.63 1.92 2.87
CA GLU A 107 0.58 0.54 3.39
C GLU A 107 0.69 0.43 4.93
N GLY A 108 1.08 1.49 5.65
CA GLY A 108 1.01 1.50 7.10
C GLY A 108 -0.43 1.33 7.62
N PRO A 109 -1.29 2.37 7.49
CA PRO A 109 -2.64 2.36 8.06
C PRO A 109 -3.71 1.79 7.12
N VAL A 110 -3.56 1.94 5.80
CA VAL A 110 -4.64 1.61 4.86
C VAL A 110 -5.04 0.13 4.90
N PRO A 111 -4.13 -0.85 4.96
CA PRO A 111 -4.53 -2.26 4.99
C PRO A 111 -5.39 -2.62 6.20
N PHE A 112 -5.14 -2.03 7.37
CA PHE A 112 -5.93 -2.27 8.58
C PHE A 112 -7.33 -1.68 8.45
N VAL A 113 -7.43 -0.44 7.97
CA VAL A 113 -8.71 0.24 7.75
C VAL A 113 -9.52 -0.48 6.67
N TYR A 114 -8.89 -0.79 5.54
CA TYR A 114 -9.53 -1.49 4.43
C TYR A 114 -10.02 -2.89 4.81
N SER A 115 -9.25 -3.61 5.63
CA SER A 115 -9.66 -4.93 6.12
C SER A 115 -10.90 -4.85 6.99
N ALA A 116 -11.02 -3.80 7.82
CA ALA A 116 -12.22 -3.58 8.62
C ALA A 116 -13.43 -3.17 7.76
N GLU A 117 -13.20 -2.37 6.71
CA GLU A 117 -14.23 -1.94 5.76
C GLU A 117 -14.72 -3.07 4.83
N SER A 118 -13.85 -4.03 4.50
CA SER A 118 -14.19 -5.15 3.61
C SER A 118 -14.99 -6.28 4.26
N MET A 119 -15.09 -6.29 5.59
CA MET A 119 -15.82 -7.33 6.32
C MET A 119 -17.25 -6.87 6.65
N PRO A 120 -18.26 -7.74 6.41
CA PRO A 120 -19.63 -7.50 6.83
C PRO A 120 -19.73 -7.20 8.33
N LEU A 121 -20.66 -6.34 8.71
CA LEU A 121 -20.82 -5.88 10.10
C LEU A 121 -20.98 -7.03 11.11
N TYR A 122 -21.67 -8.12 10.73
CA TYR A 122 -22.05 -9.20 11.64
C TYR A 122 -20.92 -10.19 11.97
N ASN A 123 -19.84 -10.23 11.19
CA ASN A 123 -18.71 -11.16 11.38
C ASN A 123 -17.34 -10.47 11.30
N ARG A 124 -17.34 -9.13 11.42
CA ARG A 124 -16.15 -8.30 11.25
C ARG A 124 -15.03 -8.65 12.21
N ASP A 125 -15.37 -8.95 13.45
CA ASP A 125 -14.43 -9.38 14.50
C ASP A 125 -13.68 -10.65 14.09
N TYR A 126 -14.41 -11.66 13.61
CA TYR A 126 -13.83 -12.92 13.12
C TYR A 126 -12.96 -12.69 11.86
N GLY A 127 -13.47 -11.92 10.89
CA GLY A 127 -12.74 -11.56 9.69
C GLY A 127 -11.43 -10.81 9.99
N MET A 128 -11.48 -9.84 10.90
CA MET A 128 -10.30 -9.10 11.35
C MET A 128 -9.29 -10.00 12.08
N GLY A 129 -9.77 -10.98 12.86
CA GLY A 129 -8.92 -11.99 13.48
C GLY A 129 -8.10 -12.77 12.45
N ILE A 130 -8.77 -13.30 11.41
CA ILE A 130 -8.10 -14.05 10.32
C ILE A 130 -7.09 -13.16 9.59
N VAL A 131 -7.50 -11.95 9.22
CA VAL A 131 -6.65 -11.03 8.46
C VAL A 131 -5.40 -10.63 9.25
N THR A 132 -5.55 -10.44 10.56
CA THR A 132 -4.43 -10.16 11.47
C THR A 132 -3.54 -11.38 11.64
N ALA A 133 -4.10 -12.60 11.76
CA ALA A 133 -3.33 -13.83 11.79
C ALA A 133 -2.48 -14.01 10.52
N ILE A 134 -3.05 -13.73 9.34
CA ILE A 134 -2.32 -13.73 8.07
C ILE A 134 -1.19 -12.69 8.10
N ASN A 135 -1.44 -11.47 8.59
CA ASN A 135 -0.40 -10.44 8.70
C ASN A 135 0.80 -10.94 9.51
N TRP A 136 0.57 -11.47 10.71
CA TRP A 136 1.64 -11.94 11.59
C TRP A 136 2.31 -13.22 11.10
N LEU A 137 1.56 -14.13 10.47
CA LEU A 137 2.12 -15.33 9.84
C LEU A 137 3.12 -14.95 8.74
N PHE A 138 2.73 -14.05 7.83
CA PHE A 138 3.63 -13.63 6.77
C PHE A 138 4.77 -12.76 7.29
N ASN A 139 4.55 -11.97 8.34
CA ASN A 139 5.64 -11.28 9.04
C ASN A 139 6.69 -12.27 9.57
N PHE A 140 6.25 -13.35 10.22
CA PHE A 140 7.14 -14.42 10.67
C PHE A 140 7.90 -15.04 9.49
N ILE A 141 7.20 -15.41 8.42
CA ILE A 141 7.82 -16.02 7.23
C ILE A 141 8.90 -15.10 6.66
N VAL A 142 8.58 -13.85 6.34
CA VAL A 142 9.53 -12.93 5.68
C VAL A 142 10.73 -12.64 6.58
N SER A 143 10.50 -12.46 7.88
CA SER A 143 11.56 -12.21 8.85
C SER A 143 12.47 -13.43 9.05
N PHE A 144 11.89 -14.63 9.10
CA PHE A 144 12.64 -15.87 9.25
C PHE A 144 13.46 -16.21 7.99
N THR A 145 12.89 -15.97 6.80
CA THR A 145 13.57 -16.27 5.52
C THR A 145 14.62 -15.25 5.13
N TRP A 146 14.58 -14.01 5.67
CA TRP A 146 15.45 -12.93 5.26
C TRP A 146 16.95 -13.23 5.40
N PRO A 147 17.46 -13.76 6.54
CA PRO A 147 18.88 -14.08 6.69
C PRO A 147 19.40 -15.04 5.63
N SER A 148 18.62 -16.07 5.28
CA SER A 148 18.99 -17.03 4.23
C SER A 148 18.88 -16.43 2.84
N MET A 149 17.88 -15.58 2.59
CA MET A 149 17.68 -14.97 1.26
C MET A 149 18.78 -13.96 0.90
N LYS A 150 19.26 -13.19 1.87
CA LYS A 150 20.32 -12.19 1.65
C LYS A 150 21.72 -12.79 1.62
N ASP A 151 21.88 -14.08 1.94
CA ASP A 151 23.20 -14.72 1.87
C ASP A 151 23.70 -14.71 0.42
N SER A 152 24.90 -14.20 0.22
CA SER A 152 25.53 -14.09 -1.10
C SER A 152 26.02 -15.43 -1.65
N LYS A 153 26.16 -16.46 -0.80
CA LYS A 153 26.68 -17.77 -1.22
C LYS A 153 25.59 -18.73 -1.69
N GLU A 154 24.47 -18.77 -0.97
CA GLU A 154 23.40 -19.74 -1.20
C GLU A 154 22.06 -19.07 -1.56
N GLY A 155 21.94 -17.77 -1.32
CA GLY A 155 20.74 -16.98 -1.56
C GLY A 155 20.85 -16.07 -2.79
N LEU A 156 19.97 -15.07 -2.84
CA LEU A 156 19.92 -14.09 -3.92
C LEU A 156 20.98 -12.98 -3.76
N GLY A 157 21.75 -13.03 -2.66
CA GLY A 157 22.56 -11.91 -2.18
C GLY A 157 21.72 -10.70 -1.74
N PRO A 158 22.34 -9.69 -1.12
CA PRO A 158 21.58 -8.58 -0.56
C PRO A 158 20.92 -7.70 -1.63
N SER A 159 21.56 -7.51 -2.80
CA SER A 159 20.92 -6.84 -3.94
C SER A 159 19.71 -7.61 -4.48
N GLY A 160 19.79 -8.93 -4.63
CA GLY A 160 18.67 -9.75 -5.10
C GLY A 160 17.53 -9.82 -4.07
N ALA A 161 17.85 -9.83 -2.78
CA ALA A 161 16.89 -9.82 -1.69
C ALA A 161 16.06 -8.51 -1.66
N PHE A 162 16.68 -7.33 -1.85
CA PHE A 162 15.93 -6.08 -2.01
C PHE A 162 15.13 -6.03 -3.32
N ALA A 163 15.69 -6.58 -4.40
CA ALA A 163 14.99 -6.65 -5.69
C ALA A 163 13.73 -7.51 -5.61
N TRP A 164 13.75 -8.61 -4.85
CA TRP A 164 12.59 -9.46 -4.59
C TRP A 164 11.41 -8.65 -4.01
N TYR A 165 11.64 -7.87 -2.96
CA TYR A 165 10.61 -7.01 -2.37
C TYR A 165 10.21 -5.85 -3.28
N GLY A 166 11.14 -5.28 -4.05
CA GLY A 166 10.83 -4.27 -5.07
C GLY A 166 9.90 -4.80 -6.16
N VAL A 167 10.10 -6.03 -6.63
CA VAL A 167 9.23 -6.70 -7.60
C VAL A 167 7.86 -7.00 -6.99
N TRP A 168 7.80 -7.45 -5.73
CA TRP A 168 6.53 -7.64 -5.04
C TRP A 168 5.74 -6.35 -4.83
N CYS A 169 6.40 -5.20 -4.67
CA CYS A 169 5.73 -3.89 -4.72
C CYS A 169 5.10 -3.63 -6.10
N LEU A 170 5.79 -3.95 -7.19
CA LEU A 170 5.21 -3.79 -8.54
C LEU A 170 4.04 -4.74 -8.78
N ILE A 171 4.16 -6.00 -8.36
CA ILE A 171 3.05 -6.98 -8.42
C ILE A 171 1.88 -6.50 -7.57
N GLY A 172 2.16 -6.02 -6.35
CA GLY A 172 1.16 -5.47 -5.45
C GLY A 172 0.39 -4.31 -6.06
N TRP A 173 1.09 -3.40 -6.76
CA TRP A 173 0.45 -2.31 -7.49
C TRP A 173 -0.56 -2.81 -8.52
N TRP A 174 -0.20 -3.82 -9.33
CA TRP A 174 -1.11 -4.44 -10.29
C TRP A 174 -2.29 -5.13 -9.61
N LEU A 175 -2.05 -5.87 -8.52
CA LEU A 175 -3.11 -6.53 -7.77
C LEU A 175 -4.11 -5.51 -7.20
N ILE A 176 -3.63 -4.38 -6.67
CA ILE A 176 -4.48 -3.31 -6.17
C ILE A 176 -5.26 -2.65 -7.31
N LEU A 177 -4.62 -2.43 -8.45
CA LEU A 177 -5.29 -1.82 -9.61
C LEU A 177 -6.48 -2.65 -10.06
N LEU A 178 -6.32 -3.98 -10.10
CA LEU A 178 -7.26 -4.92 -10.70
C LEU A 178 -8.32 -5.47 -9.73
N PHE A 179 -7.98 -5.66 -8.44
CA PHE A 179 -8.83 -6.41 -7.51
C PHE A 179 -9.36 -5.60 -6.33
N VAL A 180 -8.74 -4.48 -5.99
CA VAL A 180 -9.14 -3.68 -4.82
C VAL A 180 -10.14 -2.63 -5.28
N PRO A 181 -11.42 -2.67 -4.84
CA PRO A 181 -12.35 -1.56 -5.03
C PRO A 181 -12.03 -0.38 -4.11
N GLU A 182 -12.49 0.81 -4.48
CA GLU A 182 -12.44 2.00 -3.61
C GLU A 182 -13.59 1.97 -2.60
N THR A 183 -13.29 2.26 -1.33
CA THR A 183 -14.24 2.23 -0.20
C THR A 183 -14.55 3.62 0.35
N LYS A 184 -13.94 4.66 -0.22
CA LYS A 184 -14.10 6.07 0.20
C LYS A 184 -15.56 6.55 0.07
N ASP A 185 -16.00 7.37 1.04
CA ASP A 185 -17.28 8.09 1.07
C ASP A 185 -18.54 7.20 1.11
N LEU A 186 -18.40 5.94 1.52
CA LEU A 186 -19.51 4.99 1.68
C LEU A 186 -19.69 4.64 3.16
N THR A 187 -20.94 4.44 3.59
CA THR A 187 -21.18 3.89 4.92
C THR A 187 -20.92 2.38 4.94
N LEU A 188 -20.80 1.82 6.15
CA LEU A 188 -20.53 0.39 6.32
C LEU A 188 -21.65 -0.50 5.75
N GLU A 189 -22.87 0.00 5.73
CA GLU A 189 -24.05 -0.65 5.16
C GLU A 189 -24.08 -0.53 3.62
N GLU A 190 -23.49 0.52 3.06
CA GLU A 190 -23.38 0.72 1.60
C GLU A 190 -22.19 -0.07 1.01
N LEU A 191 -21.22 -0.47 1.84
CA LEU A 191 -20.05 -1.23 1.41
C LEU A 191 -20.40 -2.64 0.92
N ASP A 192 -21.45 -3.27 1.45
CA ASP A 192 -21.89 -4.59 0.98
C ASP A 192 -22.17 -4.59 -0.53
N GLN A 193 -22.78 -3.52 -1.05
CA GLN A 193 -23.06 -3.36 -2.49
C GLN A 193 -21.79 -3.28 -3.35
N VAL A 194 -20.67 -2.84 -2.76
CA VAL A 194 -19.38 -2.75 -3.43
C VAL A 194 -18.79 -4.13 -3.62
N PHE A 195 -18.86 -4.98 -2.60
CA PHE A 195 -18.24 -6.30 -2.55
C PHE A 195 -19.11 -7.41 -3.15
N GLU A 196 -20.41 -7.18 -3.34
CA GLU A 196 -21.32 -8.12 -4.03
C GLU A 196 -21.07 -8.22 -5.55
N ARG A 197 -20.33 -7.28 -6.16
CA ARG A 197 -20.10 -7.27 -7.60
C ARG A 197 -19.11 -8.35 -8.04
N PRO A 198 -19.29 -8.94 -9.24
CA PRO A 198 -18.33 -9.90 -9.78
C PRO A 198 -16.94 -9.29 -9.97
N THR A 199 -15.90 -10.07 -9.70
CA THR A 199 -14.50 -9.62 -9.76
C THR A 199 -14.11 -9.02 -11.11
N ARG A 200 -14.71 -9.50 -12.20
CA ARG A 200 -14.51 -9.00 -13.56
C ARG A 200 -14.75 -7.49 -13.68
N HIS A 201 -15.71 -6.95 -12.93
CA HIS A 201 -16.04 -5.53 -12.98
C HIS A 201 -14.93 -4.65 -12.38
N TYR A 202 -14.27 -5.12 -11.30
CA TYR A 202 -13.10 -4.42 -10.74
C TYR A 202 -11.94 -4.40 -11.74
N ILE A 203 -11.71 -5.53 -12.41
CA ILE A 203 -10.64 -5.67 -13.42
C ILE A 203 -10.88 -4.71 -14.59
N GLU A 204 -12.08 -4.72 -15.17
CA GLU A 204 -12.46 -3.84 -16.28
C GLU A 204 -12.31 -2.37 -15.88
N HIS A 205 -12.79 -1.99 -14.70
CA HIS A 205 -12.64 -0.64 -14.18
C HIS A 205 -11.17 -0.24 -13.97
N GLY A 206 -10.35 -1.12 -13.39
CA GLY A 206 -8.93 -0.88 -13.16
C GLY A 206 -8.17 -0.63 -14.46
N LEU A 207 -8.47 -1.44 -15.50
CA LEU A 207 -7.89 -1.27 -16.82
C LEU A 207 -8.36 0.01 -17.52
N ASP A 208 -9.63 0.36 -17.41
CA ASP A 208 -10.16 1.62 -17.97
C ASP A 208 -9.57 2.85 -17.28
N GLN A 209 -9.36 2.78 -15.96
CA GLN A 209 -8.68 3.84 -15.23
C GLN A 209 -7.22 3.98 -15.66
N LEU A 210 -6.52 2.86 -15.88
CA LEU A 210 -5.15 2.89 -16.39
C LEU A 210 -5.09 3.50 -17.80
N ARG A 211 -6.01 3.09 -18.68
CA ARG A 211 -6.14 3.66 -20.04
C ARG A 211 -6.40 5.16 -20.01
N TRP A 212 -7.32 5.59 -19.14
CA TRP A 212 -7.59 7.01 -18.93
C TRP A 212 -6.36 7.75 -18.41
N PHE A 213 -5.67 7.20 -17.41
CA PHE A 213 -4.49 7.80 -16.81
C PHE A 213 -3.36 7.99 -17.82
N ILE A 214 -3.02 6.92 -18.56
CA ILE A 214 -2.02 6.96 -19.64
C ILE A 214 -2.44 7.96 -20.70
N GLY A 215 -3.69 7.88 -21.16
CA GLY A 215 -4.14 8.73 -22.24
C GLY A 215 -4.19 10.23 -21.88
N TYR A 216 -4.59 10.57 -20.65
CA TYR A 216 -4.73 11.95 -20.21
C TYR A 216 -3.40 12.54 -19.72
N HIS A 217 -2.63 11.82 -18.89
CA HIS A 217 -1.39 12.33 -18.31
C HIS A 217 -0.16 12.07 -19.19
N VAL A 218 -0.04 10.88 -19.79
CA VAL A 218 1.14 10.51 -20.60
C VAL A 218 0.98 11.01 -22.04
N LEU A 219 -0.16 10.71 -22.69
CA LEU A 219 -0.42 11.10 -24.07
C LEU A 219 -1.05 12.50 -24.22
N ARG A 220 -1.27 13.22 -23.10
CA ARG A 220 -1.81 14.59 -23.04
C ARG A 220 -3.10 14.82 -23.87
N LYS A 221 -3.93 13.78 -24.06
CA LYS A 221 -5.20 13.89 -24.77
C LYS A 221 -6.22 14.62 -23.89
N ARG A 222 -6.27 15.95 -24.01
CA ARG A 222 -7.14 16.84 -23.20
C ARG A 222 -8.64 16.49 -23.26
N GLY A 223 -9.09 15.85 -24.34
CA GLY A 223 -10.49 15.42 -24.53
C GLY A 223 -10.97 14.35 -23.53
N MET A 224 -10.08 13.67 -22.81
CA MET A 224 -10.47 12.63 -21.85
C MET A 224 -10.65 13.15 -20.42
N LYS A 225 -10.43 14.44 -20.15
CA LYS A 225 -10.53 15.01 -18.79
C LYS A 225 -11.85 14.66 -18.07
N ASN A 226 -12.96 14.65 -18.82
CA ASN A 226 -14.30 14.40 -18.29
C ASN A 226 -14.70 12.91 -18.30
N GLY A 227 -13.87 12.03 -18.88
CA GLY A 227 -14.12 10.59 -19.01
C GLY A 227 -13.43 9.74 -17.95
N ARG A 228 -13.13 10.30 -16.76
CA ARG A 228 -12.53 9.53 -15.67
C ARG A 228 -13.53 8.47 -15.22
N PRO A 229 -13.19 7.17 -15.25
CA PRO A 229 -14.10 6.14 -14.79
C PRO A 229 -14.31 6.31 -13.28
N ILE A 230 -15.58 6.48 -12.88
CA ILE A 230 -16.01 6.57 -11.48
C ILE A 230 -16.55 5.19 -11.10
N PHE A 231 -16.01 4.59 -10.03
CA PHE A 231 -16.33 3.20 -9.68
C PHE A 231 -17.80 3.05 -9.26
N ILE A 232 -18.30 3.99 -8.45
CA ILE A 232 -19.68 4.03 -7.98
C ILE A 232 -20.19 5.45 -8.17
N GLN A 233 -21.17 5.63 -9.06
CA GLN A 233 -22.03 6.81 -8.98
C GLN A 233 -22.75 6.72 -7.66
N LYS A 234 -22.56 7.70 -6.76
CA LYS A 234 -23.41 7.82 -5.57
C LYS A 234 -24.85 7.70 -6.04
N VAL A 235 -25.55 6.67 -5.59
CA VAL A 235 -27.00 6.63 -5.76
C VAL A 235 -27.47 7.89 -5.07
N GLU A 236 -28.01 8.85 -5.82
CA GLU A 236 -28.73 9.96 -5.23
C GLU A 236 -29.89 9.34 -4.45
N THR A 237 -29.69 9.09 -3.17
CA THR A 237 -30.79 8.95 -2.24
C THR A 237 -31.45 10.32 -2.24
N LYS A 238 -32.40 10.51 -3.16
CA LYS A 238 -33.44 11.51 -3.00
C LYS A 238 -34.10 11.20 -1.67
N ARG A 239 -33.56 11.77 -0.59
CA ARG A 239 -34.31 12.01 0.64
C ARG A 239 -35.49 12.86 0.18
N ARG A 240 -36.61 12.22 -0.19
CA ARG A 240 -37.90 12.88 -0.16
C ARG A 240 -38.00 13.37 1.28
N ARG A 241 -37.80 14.67 1.48
CA ARG A 241 -38.30 15.34 2.68
C ARG A 241 -39.80 15.06 2.65
N ASP A 242 -40.23 14.10 3.45
CA ASP A 242 -41.64 13.98 3.78
C ASP A 242 -42.03 15.32 4.43
N PRO A 243 -42.96 16.10 3.85
CA PRO A 243 -43.44 17.33 4.48
C PRO A 243 -44.10 17.07 5.84
N ARG A 244 -44.34 15.81 6.22
CA ARG A 244 -45.12 15.41 7.40
C ARG A 244 -44.29 14.88 8.58
N GLY A 245 -42.97 14.85 8.50
CA GLY A 245 -42.12 14.54 9.66
C GLY A 245 -42.12 13.09 10.14
N ASP A 246 -42.72 12.15 9.40
CA ASP A 246 -42.65 10.72 9.72
C ASP A 246 -41.50 10.02 8.99
N ARG A 247 -40.96 8.98 9.63
CA ARG A 247 -39.68 8.34 9.29
C ARG A 247 -39.63 7.85 7.83
N PRO A 248 -38.46 7.94 7.16
CA PRO A 248 -38.34 7.58 5.75
C PRO A 248 -38.51 6.08 5.53
N GLN A 249 -39.52 5.69 4.73
CA GLN A 249 -39.59 4.34 4.16
C GLN A 249 -38.64 4.24 2.96
N MET A 250 -37.72 3.27 3.01
CA MET A 250 -36.86 2.92 1.87
C MET A 250 -37.70 2.31 0.75
N ALA A 251 -37.96 3.06 -0.31
CA ALA A 251 -38.47 2.51 -1.56
C ALA A 251 -37.30 2.30 -2.53
N GLN A 252 -36.78 1.06 -2.59
CA GLN A 252 -35.93 0.63 -3.69
C GLN A 252 -36.77 0.55 -4.97
N ARG A 253 -36.44 1.34 -5.98
CA ARG A 253 -36.88 1.09 -7.36
C ARG A 253 -35.66 0.74 -8.19
N LEU A 254 -35.57 -0.54 -8.54
CA LEU A 254 -34.73 -1.05 -9.61
C LEU A 254 -35.31 -0.57 -10.95
N ASN A 255 -34.47 0.04 -11.78
CA ASN A 255 -34.54 0.05 -13.24
C ASN A 255 -33.14 0.34 -13.77
#